data_AF-A0A022PUT6-F1
#
_entry.id   AF-A0A022PUT6-F1
#
_cell.length_a   1.000
_cell.length_b   1.000
_cell.length_c   1.000
_cell.angle_alpha   90.00
_cell.angle_beta   90.00
_cell.angle_gamma   90.00
#
_symmetry.space_group_name_H-M   'P 1'
#
loop_
_entity.id
_entity.type
_entity.pdbx_description
1 polymer ?
#
loop_
_entity_poly.entity_id
_entity_poly.type
_entity_poly.pdbx_seq_one_letter_code
_entity_poly.pdbx_strand_id
1 'polypeptide(L)'
;MLTSHVDFLVNNSYNSYSYVAYTYCGPRQPCHDLHCQIEGSTAYDVLKNFDLVDVEHIPEIASPSGTTSNDHQLLWISKEDDPKNWHIQIFRSVDSKSVEAFLKHILTAKEQVNTNRSIQIAYIQAIRSNQRFIFIENQYFIRSSFVPANNLIPIELALKIVSKIRANERSVVYIIIYMWPEGKPYYPHTKKYIKCVIINLLNIKHVWRTNLCQTMQMMYNIIAHQLKSVNLKNAHPTDYLNFYCLDNREESHKEESSSTILLYMHSKGMKVDDEYVIMGSANINKQSMASYRDTKIVMGACLPHYTWTKTKKTPI
;
A
#
# COMPACT_ATOMS: atom_id res chain seq x y z
N MET A 1 21.57 -5.63 17.87
CA MET A 1 20.41 -5.49 16.98
C MET A 1 20.92 -4.81 15.73
N LEU A 2 20.75 -5.41 14.54
CA LEU A 2 21.31 -4.78 13.32
C LEU A 2 20.34 -3.70 12.81
N THR A 3 20.84 -2.60 12.25
CA THR A 3 20.05 -1.43 11.84
C THR A 3 19.90 -1.39 10.33
N SER A 4 18.78 -0.86 9.83
CA SER A 4 18.36 -0.93 8.44
C SER A 4 18.34 0.44 7.75
N HIS A 5 18.74 0.47 6.47
CA HIS A 5 18.65 1.65 5.58
C HIS A 5 17.53 1.44 4.56
N VAL A 6 16.82 2.52 4.20
CA VAL A 6 15.77 2.52 3.17
C VAL A 6 16.12 3.50 2.06
N ASP A 7 16.33 2.97 0.86
CA ASP A 7 16.43 3.76 -0.36
C ASP A 7 15.13 3.66 -1.17
N PHE A 8 14.63 4.82 -1.62
CA PHE A 8 13.53 4.91 -2.57
C PHE A 8 14.07 4.74 -3.98
N LEU A 9 14.05 3.51 -4.48
CA LEU A 9 14.49 3.21 -5.84
C LEU A 9 13.34 3.43 -6.83
N VAL A 10 13.50 4.43 -7.71
CA VAL A 10 12.76 4.51 -8.98
C VAL A 10 13.49 3.59 -9.95
N ASN A 11 13.10 2.31 -9.99
CA ASN A 11 13.81 1.32 -10.78
C ASN A 11 13.27 1.27 -12.22
N ASN A 12 14.07 1.78 -13.17
CA ASN A 12 13.92 1.54 -14.61
C ASN A 12 14.66 0.26 -14.99
N SER A 13 14.12 -0.90 -14.61
CA SER A 13 14.70 -2.18 -15.02
C SER A 13 14.19 -2.59 -16.41
N TYR A 14 15.03 -2.35 -17.43
CA TYR A 14 14.93 -2.93 -18.76
C TYR A 14 15.63 -4.30 -18.79
N ASN A 15 14.91 -5.36 -19.16
CA ASN A 15 15.28 -6.38 -20.17
C ASN A 15 14.64 -7.76 -19.91
N SER A 16 13.66 -8.11 -20.75
CA SER A 16 13.64 -9.38 -21.47
C SER A 16 12.82 -9.18 -22.75
N TYR A 17 13.50 -9.24 -23.91
CA TYR A 17 12.85 -9.04 -25.21
C TYR A 17 12.18 -10.33 -25.66
N SER A 18 10.87 -10.42 -25.47
CA SER A 18 9.99 -11.19 -26.36
C SER A 18 9.14 -10.20 -27.14
N TYR A 19 9.57 -9.92 -28.38
CA TYR A 19 8.80 -9.09 -29.31
C TYR A 19 7.52 -9.83 -29.69
N VAL A 20 6.43 -9.55 -28.98
CA VAL A 20 5.09 -9.80 -29.50
C VAL A 20 4.72 -8.58 -30.34
N ALA A 21 4.96 -8.68 -31.65
CA ALA A 21 4.59 -7.66 -32.61
C ALA A 21 3.05 -7.55 -32.70
N TYR A 22 2.46 -6.71 -31.86
CA TYR A 22 1.15 -6.13 -32.10
C TYR A 22 1.36 -4.67 -32.50
N THR A 23 1.09 -4.38 -33.78
CA THR A 23 0.95 -3.02 -34.31
C THR A 23 -0.33 -2.38 -33.74
N TYR A 24 -0.28 -2.01 -32.46
CA TYR A 24 -1.26 -1.13 -31.81
C TYR A 24 -0.46 0.04 -31.23
N CYS A 25 -0.32 1.12 -32.01
CA CYS A 25 0.28 2.38 -31.55
C CYS A 25 -0.73 3.17 -30.70
N GLY A 26 -1.32 2.52 -29.70
CA GLY A 26 -2.00 3.22 -28.62
C GLY A 26 -0.94 3.72 -27.63
N PRO A 27 -1.20 4.80 -26.90
CA PRO A 27 -0.31 5.21 -25.83
C PRO A 27 -0.15 4.08 -24.82
N ARG A 28 1.10 3.81 -24.42
CA ARG A 28 1.37 2.87 -23.32
C ARG A 28 0.64 3.36 -22.07
N GLN A 29 0.08 2.44 -21.28
CA GLN A 29 -0.47 2.80 -19.97
C GLN A 29 0.71 2.98 -19.01
N PRO A 30 1.03 4.21 -18.54
CA PRO A 30 2.16 4.39 -17.65
C PRO A 30 1.81 3.83 -16.26
N CYS A 31 2.77 3.18 -15.63
CA CYS A 31 2.62 2.52 -14.33
C CYS A 31 3.29 3.38 -13.25
N HIS A 32 2.50 3.82 -12.27
CA HIS A 32 2.96 4.52 -11.08
C HIS A 32 2.91 3.54 -9.90
N ASP A 33 4.06 3.26 -9.29
CA ASP A 33 4.19 2.30 -8.20
C ASP A 33 5.24 2.76 -7.18
N LEU A 34 5.23 2.14 -5.99
CA LEU A 34 6.17 2.40 -4.91
C LEU A 34 6.91 1.10 -4.56
N HIS A 35 8.23 1.19 -4.44
CA HIS A 35 9.08 0.11 -3.96
C HIS A 35 10.17 0.64 -3.03
N CYS A 36 10.70 -0.23 -2.17
CA CYS A 36 11.76 0.11 -1.23
C CYS A 36 12.82 -0.98 -1.19
N GLN A 37 14.07 -0.57 -1.00
CA GLN A 37 15.14 -1.46 -0.57
C GLN A 37 15.25 -1.41 0.95
N ILE A 38 15.49 -2.56 1.59
CA ILE A 38 15.69 -2.67 3.03
C ILE A 38 17.04 -3.32 3.25
N GLU A 39 17.93 -2.61 3.94
CA GLU A 39 19.25 -3.14 4.33
C GLU A 39 19.26 -3.54 5.81
N GLY A 40 20.34 -4.14 6.31
CA GLY A 40 20.49 -4.38 7.75
C GLY A 40 19.70 -5.56 8.34
N SER A 41 19.43 -5.55 9.65
CA SER A 41 18.80 -6.72 10.32
C SER A 41 17.43 -7.03 9.75
N THR A 42 16.68 -5.98 9.41
CA THR A 42 15.30 -6.11 8.99
C THR A 42 15.18 -6.82 7.64
N ALA A 43 16.24 -6.82 6.84
CA ALA A 43 16.32 -7.64 5.63
C ALA A 43 16.20 -9.15 5.96
N TYR A 44 16.73 -9.60 7.10
CA TYR A 44 16.58 -10.99 7.53
C TYR A 44 15.14 -11.33 7.93
N ASP A 45 14.35 -10.37 8.40
CA ASP A 45 12.93 -10.60 8.68
C ASP A 45 12.13 -10.81 7.39
N VAL A 46 12.53 -10.13 6.31
CA VAL A 46 12.01 -10.35 4.96
C VAL A 46 12.45 -11.72 4.44
N LEU A 47 13.73 -12.10 4.60
CA LEU A 47 14.23 -13.42 4.22
C LEU A 47 13.51 -14.55 4.95
N LYS A 48 13.35 -14.45 6.28
CA LYS A 48 12.58 -15.42 7.08
C LYS A 48 11.14 -15.55 6.60
N ASN A 49 10.54 -14.49 6.05
CA ASN A 49 9.23 -14.60 5.45
C ASN A 49 9.23 -15.49 4.20
N PHE A 50 10.30 -15.46 3.40
CA PHE A 50 10.48 -16.36 2.26
C PHE A 50 10.78 -17.80 2.72
N ASP A 51 11.64 -18.00 3.72
CA ASP A 51 11.94 -19.33 4.27
C ASP A 51 10.68 -20.03 4.82
N LEU A 52 9.75 -19.26 5.40
CA LEU A 52 8.44 -19.75 5.84
C LEU A 52 7.50 -20.16 4.68
N VAL A 53 7.82 -19.79 3.43
CA VAL A 53 7.03 -20.05 2.22
C VAL A 53 7.63 -21.19 1.37
N ASP A 54 8.60 -21.93 1.93
CA ASP A 54 9.25 -23.09 1.31
C ASP A 54 10.07 -22.71 0.06
N VAL A 55 11.26 -22.16 0.31
CA VAL A 55 12.25 -21.77 -0.70
C VAL A 55 13.40 -22.79 -0.73
N GLU A 56 13.11 -24.08 -0.58
CA GLU A 56 14.08 -25.15 -0.85
C GLU A 56 14.47 -25.26 -2.35
N HIS A 57 14.10 -24.30 -3.20
CA HIS A 57 14.34 -24.33 -4.65
C HIS A 57 14.97 -23.07 -5.25
N ILE A 58 15.63 -22.20 -4.47
CA ILE A 58 16.46 -21.12 -5.04
C ILE A 58 17.94 -21.37 -4.70
N PRO A 59 18.70 -22.02 -5.59
CA PRO A 59 20.14 -22.27 -5.41
C PRO A 59 20.99 -20.99 -5.37
N GLU A 60 20.42 -19.85 -5.76
CA GLU A 60 21.10 -18.56 -5.93
C GLU A 60 21.12 -17.69 -4.67
N ILE A 61 20.36 -18.04 -3.62
CA ILE A 61 20.55 -17.41 -2.30
C ILE A 61 21.77 -18.08 -1.67
N ALA A 62 22.94 -17.71 -2.18
CA ALA A 62 24.20 -18.06 -1.55
C ALA A 62 24.15 -17.55 -0.11
N SER A 63 24.09 -18.47 0.85
CA SER A 63 24.53 -18.15 2.21
C SER A 63 25.93 -17.55 2.06
N PRO A 64 26.23 -16.39 2.66
CA PRO A 64 27.53 -15.77 2.49
C PRO A 64 28.59 -16.81 2.85
N SER A 65 29.42 -17.17 1.88
CA SER A 65 30.56 -18.04 2.11
C SER A 65 31.38 -17.38 3.22
N GLY A 66 31.75 -18.14 4.25
CA GLY A 66 32.49 -17.66 5.44
C GLY A 66 33.91 -17.13 5.16
N THR A 67 34.16 -16.67 3.94
CA THR A 67 35.39 -16.10 3.41
C THR A 67 35.36 -14.58 3.29
N THR A 68 34.23 -13.92 3.58
CA THR A 68 34.18 -12.46 3.61
C THR A 68 34.92 -11.93 4.84
N SER A 69 35.98 -11.15 4.62
CA SER A 69 36.66 -10.36 5.66
C SER A 69 35.66 -9.53 6.48
N ASN A 70 35.82 -9.50 7.81
CA ASN A 70 35.00 -8.68 8.70
C ASN A 70 35.06 -7.16 8.37
N ASP A 71 36.04 -6.72 7.58
CA ASP A 71 36.19 -5.32 7.15
C ASP A 71 35.50 -4.99 5.82
N HIS A 72 34.76 -5.93 5.22
CA HIS A 72 34.01 -5.62 3.98
C HIS A 72 32.96 -4.53 4.22
N GLN A 73 32.89 -3.57 3.29
CA GLN A 73 31.92 -2.48 3.30
C GLN A 73 30.46 -2.93 3.44
N LEU A 74 30.11 -4.13 2.94
CA LEU A 74 28.78 -4.72 3.06
C LEU A 74 28.40 -5.14 4.49
N LEU A 75 29.38 -5.21 5.41
CA LEU A 75 29.20 -5.55 6.82
C LEU A 75 29.29 -4.32 7.73
N TRP A 76 29.43 -3.12 7.17
CA TRP A 76 29.50 -1.89 7.96
C TRP A 76 28.16 -1.60 8.62
N ILE A 77 28.15 -1.68 9.95
CA ILE A 77 26.98 -1.38 10.77
C ILE A 77 27.08 0.09 11.20
N SER A 78 26.10 0.91 10.81
CA SER A 78 25.94 2.25 11.36
C SER A 78 25.70 2.18 12.87
N LYS A 79 26.36 3.05 13.64
CA LYS A 79 26.12 3.18 15.09
C LYS A 79 24.65 3.51 15.34
N GLU A 80 24.06 2.99 16.43
CA GLU A 80 22.62 3.15 16.73
C GLU A 80 22.16 4.62 16.72
N ASP A 81 23.00 5.53 17.24
CA ASP A 81 22.75 6.98 17.28
C ASP A 81 22.97 7.73 15.95
N ASP A 82 23.29 7.04 14.85
CA ASP A 82 23.41 7.67 13.54
C ASP A 82 22.06 8.28 13.13
N PRO A 83 21.97 9.60 12.89
CA PRO A 83 20.72 10.25 12.52
C PRO A 83 20.11 9.67 11.23
N LYS A 84 20.91 9.01 10.39
CA LYS A 84 20.45 8.37 9.15
C LYS A 84 19.83 6.98 9.36
N ASN A 85 19.89 6.42 10.56
CA ASN A 85 19.32 5.09 10.82
C ASN A 85 17.80 5.10 10.81
N TRP A 86 17.21 4.13 10.12
CA TRP A 86 15.79 3.89 10.13
C TRP A 86 15.43 2.83 11.17
N HIS A 87 14.32 3.04 11.86
CA HIS A 87 13.63 1.98 12.59
C HIS A 87 12.56 1.40 11.67
N ILE A 88 12.72 0.12 11.33
CA ILE A 88 11.83 -0.59 10.40
C ILE A 88 11.20 -1.78 11.09
N GLN A 89 9.92 -2.00 10.83
CA GLN A 89 9.18 -3.20 11.23
C GLN A 89 8.48 -3.83 10.03
N ILE A 90 8.58 -5.15 9.91
CA ILE A 90 7.89 -5.93 8.87
C ILE A 90 6.52 -6.41 9.38
N PHE A 91 5.48 -6.12 8.61
CA PHE A 91 4.11 -6.53 8.84
C PHE A 91 3.64 -7.48 7.73
N ARG A 92 2.81 -8.45 8.11
CA ARG A 92 2.35 -9.51 7.22
C ARG A 92 0.87 -9.82 7.39
N SER A 93 0.25 -10.20 6.28
CA SER A 93 -1.04 -10.88 6.26
C SER A 93 -0.76 -12.27 5.70
N VAL A 94 -1.02 -13.33 6.46
CA VAL A 94 -0.76 -14.71 6.04
C VAL A 94 -1.92 -15.58 6.50
N ASP A 95 -2.46 -16.40 5.59
CA ASP A 95 -3.49 -17.39 5.90
C ASP A 95 -2.92 -18.58 6.66
N SER A 96 -3.73 -19.14 7.55
CA SER A 96 -3.33 -20.32 8.31
C SER A 96 -2.99 -21.48 7.38
N LYS A 97 -3.66 -21.62 6.24
CA LYS A 97 -3.37 -22.65 5.23
C LYS A 97 -2.02 -22.46 4.55
N SER A 98 -1.61 -21.21 4.33
CA SER A 98 -0.27 -20.89 3.80
C SER A 98 0.83 -21.26 4.80
N VAL A 99 0.53 -21.26 6.10
CA VAL A 99 1.44 -21.67 7.18
C VAL A 99 1.32 -23.17 7.52
N GLU A 100 0.16 -23.79 7.30
CA GLU A 100 -0.13 -25.18 7.67
C GLU A 100 0.59 -26.20 6.76
N ALA A 101 0.88 -25.84 5.51
CA ALA A 101 1.79 -26.60 4.66
C ALA A 101 3.19 -26.73 5.27
N PHE A 102 3.64 -25.69 5.99
CA PHE A 102 4.94 -25.60 6.64
C PHE A 102 4.98 -26.30 8.02
N LEU A 103 3.94 -26.14 8.84
CA LEU A 103 3.88 -26.76 10.17
C LEU A 103 3.85 -28.29 10.16
N LYS A 104 3.59 -28.92 9.01
CA LYS A 104 3.72 -30.37 8.83
C LYS A 104 5.17 -30.86 8.97
N HIS A 105 6.17 -30.01 8.72
CA HIS A 105 7.59 -30.38 8.80
C HIS A 105 8.21 -30.21 10.20
N ILE A 106 7.60 -29.42 11.10
CA ILE A 106 8.20 -29.09 12.41
C ILE A 106 7.56 -29.85 13.59
N LEU A 107 6.33 -30.35 13.48
CA LEU A 107 5.59 -31.12 14.50
C LEU A 107 5.46 -30.49 15.92
N THR A 108 4.29 -30.70 16.53
CA THR A 108 3.97 -30.48 17.97
C THR A 108 3.85 -29.05 18.51
N ALA A 109 3.33 -28.10 17.73
CA ALA A 109 2.69 -26.92 18.31
C ALA A 109 1.28 -26.76 17.73
N LYS A 110 0.27 -27.29 18.45
CA LYS A 110 -1.13 -26.84 18.34
C LYS A 110 -1.25 -25.43 18.95
N GLU A 111 -0.39 -24.50 18.56
CA GLU A 111 -0.66 -23.10 18.81
C GLU A 111 -1.62 -22.64 17.72
N GLN A 112 -2.80 -22.18 18.14
CA GLN A 112 -3.82 -21.59 17.28
C GLN A 112 -3.12 -20.70 16.25
N VAL A 113 -3.20 -21.08 14.97
CA VAL A 113 -2.72 -20.26 13.87
C VAL A 113 -3.63 -19.04 13.80
N ASN A 114 -3.39 -18.09 14.71
CA ASN A 114 -4.12 -16.86 14.84
C ASN A 114 -3.84 -16.07 13.57
N THR A 115 -4.89 -15.85 12.79
CA THR A 115 -4.89 -15.03 11.58
C THR A 115 -4.07 -13.74 11.80
N ASN A 116 -2.92 -13.63 11.13
CA ASN A 116 -2.00 -12.51 11.33
C ASN A 116 -2.54 -11.25 10.63
N ARG A 117 -3.18 -10.35 11.40
CA ARG A 117 -3.75 -9.06 10.92
C ARG A 117 -2.77 -7.89 11.11
N SER A 118 -1.47 -8.15 11.23
CA SER A 118 -0.49 -7.12 11.61
C SER A 118 -0.45 -5.93 10.64
N ILE A 119 -0.68 -6.15 9.34
CA ILE A 119 -0.78 -5.06 8.35
C ILE A 119 -1.93 -4.11 8.69
N GLN A 120 -3.15 -4.64 8.87
CA GLN A 120 -4.30 -3.81 9.21
C GLN A 120 -4.06 -3.07 10.54
N ILE A 121 -3.48 -3.75 11.53
CA ILE A 121 -3.15 -3.16 12.83
C ILE A 121 -2.15 -2.00 12.66
N ALA A 122 -1.10 -2.18 11.87
CA ALA A 122 -0.08 -1.16 11.62
C ALA A 122 -0.67 0.09 10.97
N TYR A 123 -1.52 -0.08 9.94
CA TYR A 123 -2.25 1.04 9.34
C TYR A 123 -3.12 1.77 10.37
N ILE A 124 -3.89 1.04 11.18
CA ILE A 124 -4.76 1.63 12.22
C ILE A 124 -3.93 2.41 13.25
N GLN A 125 -2.83 1.84 13.73
CA GLN A 125 -1.96 2.49 14.69
C GLN A 125 -1.39 3.81 14.13
N ALA A 126 -0.90 3.79 12.89
CA ALA A 126 -0.38 4.96 12.22
C ALA A 126 -1.45 6.05 12.00
N ILE A 127 -2.68 5.65 11.64
CA ILE A 127 -3.82 6.58 11.52
C ILE A 127 -4.15 7.20 12.87
N ARG A 128 -4.16 6.41 13.94
CA ARG A 128 -4.50 6.90 15.29
C ARG A 128 -3.42 7.84 15.84
N SER A 129 -2.15 7.58 15.56
CA SER A 129 -1.03 8.43 15.99
C SER A 129 -0.91 9.74 15.22
N ASN A 130 -1.56 9.85 14.05
CA ASN A 130 -1.48 11.03 13.19
C ASN A 130 -1.79 12.35 13.90
N GLN A 131 -1.07 13.41 13.56
CA GLN A 131 -1.24 14.73 14.15
C GLN A 131 -1.69 15.81 13.16
N ARG A 132 -1.18 15.79 11.93
CA ARG A 132 -1.33 16.86 10.94
C ARG A 132 -1.87 16.35 9.62
N PHE A 133 -1.24 15.36 9.01
CA PHE A 133 -1.73 14.88 7.71
C PHE A 133 -1.39 13.43 7.42
N ILE A 134 -2.26 12.83 6.60
CA ILE A 134 -2.06 11.48 6.07
C ILE A 134 -2.12 11.59 4.55
N PHE A 135 -1.14 11.00 3.87
CA PHE A 135 -1.11 10.87 2.43
C PHE A 135 -1.13 9.38 2.07
N ILE A 136 -2.08 8.95 1.25
CA ILE A 136 -2.26 7.55 0.85
C ILE A 136 -2.21 7.47 -0.66
N GLU A 137 -1.38 6.55 -1.15
CA GLU A 137 -1.42 6.07 -2.53
C GLU A 137 -1.80 4.60 -2.51
N ASN A 138 -2.94 4.24 -3.07
CA ASN A 138 -3.34 2.85 -3.11
C ASN A 138 -4.15 2.49 -4.35
N GLN A 139 -3.78 1.39 -5.00
CA GLN A 139 -4.54 0.84 -6.12
C GLN A 139 -6.02 0.60 -5.76
N TYR A 140 -6.32 0.17 -4.53
CA TYR A 140 -7.70 -0.02 -4.07
C TYR A 140 -7.95 0.68 -2.73
N PHE A 141 -9.10 1.33 -2.61
CA PHE A 141 -9.55 1.92 -1.35
C PHE A 141 -11.03 1.60 -1.10
N ILE A 142 -11.30 0.44 -0.52
CA ILE A 142 -12.65 -0.09 -0.36
C ILE A 142 -12.86 -0.66 1.04
N ARG A 143 -13.91 -0.19 1.72
CA ARG A 143 -14.42 -0.81 2.94
C ARG A 143 -15.10 -2.14 2.60
N SER A 144 -14.96 -3.13 3.48
CA SER A 144 -15.80 -4.33 3.40
C SER A 144 -17.11 -4.13 4.18
N SER A 145 -18.24 -4.39 3.53
CA SER A 145 -19.58 -4.38 4.13
C SER A 145 -19.94 -5.70 4.84
N PHE A 146 -19.16 -6.77 4.69
CA PHE A 146 -19.49 -8.11 5.18
C PHE A 146 -18.49 -8.64 6.23
N VAL A 147 -19.01 -8.85 7.45
CA VAL A 147 -18.40 -9.56 8.62
C VAL A 147 -17.96 -10.98 8.20
N PRO A 148 -16.90 -11.61 8.78
CA PRO A 148 -16.14 -11.28 10.00
C PRO A 148 -14.74 -10.65 9.81
N ALA A 149 -14.39 -10.19 8.61
CA ALA A 149 -13.11 -9.52 8.37
C ALA A 149 -13.32 -8.19 7.62
N ASN A 150 -13.67 -7.18 8.40
CA ASN A 150 -13.90 -5.83 7.90
C ASN A 150 -12.56 -5.10 7.76
N ASN A 151 -12.32 -4.55 6.58
CA ASN A 151 -11.31 -3.51 6.40
C ASN A 151 -11.76 -2.26 7.17
N LEU A 152 -11.05 -1.94 8.26
CA LEU A 152 -11.35 -0.80 9.13
C LEU A 152 -10.64 0.49 8.72
N ILE A 153 -9.74 0.45 7.74
CA ILE A 153 -8.92 1.62 7.37
C ILE A 153 -9.78 2.85 7.00
N PRO A 154 -10.82 2.75 6.14
CA PRO A 154 -11.63 3.91 5.80
C PRO A 154 -12.40 4.52 6.98
N ILE A 155 -12.88 3.69 7.92
CA ILE A 155 -13.63 4.21 9.08
C ILE A 155 -12.69 4.84 10.11
N GLU A 156 -11.51 4.27 10.33
CA GLU A 156 -10.50 4.83 11.25
C GLU A 156 -10.01 6.21 10.77
N LEU A 157 -9.83 6.39 9.45
CA LEU A 157 -9.53 7.70 8.86
C LEU A 157 -10.63 8.73 9.13
N ALA A 158 -11.90 8.37 8.87
CA ALA A 158 -13.03 9.27 9.12
C ALA A 158 -13.15 9.63 10.61
N LEU A 159 -12.98 8.64 11.50
CA LEU A 159 -13.01 8.87 12.95
C LEU A 159 -11.84 9.71 13.45
N LYS A 160 -10.65 9.56 12.84
CA LYS A 160 -9.49 10.40 13.14
C LYS A 160 -9.73 11.85 12.74
N ILE A 161 -10.31 12.10 11.57
CA ILE A 161 -10.71 13.45 11.15
C ILE A 161 -11.74 14.03 12.12
N VAL A 162 -12.75 13.24 12.49
CA VAL A 162 -13.76 13.65 13.48
C VAL A 162 -13.15 14.03 14.82
N SER A 163 -12.15 13.28 15.31
CA SER A 163 -11.49 13.62 16.57
C SER A 163 -10.69 14.91 16.47
N LYS A 164 -10.04 15.17 15.33
CA LYS A 164 -9.32 16.43 15.05
C LYS A 164 -10.28 17.63 14.94
N ILE A 165 -11.42 17.47 14.27
CA ILE A 165 -12.49 18.50 14.25
C ILE A 165 -12.98 18.82 15.66
N ARG A 166 -13.21 17.80 16.51
CA ARG A 166 -13.64 17.99 17.90
C ARG A 166 -12.60 18.72 18.75
N ALA A 167 -11.33 18.44 18.51
CA ALA A 167 -10.22 19.11 19.17
C ALA A 167 -9.95 20.52 18.60
N ASN A 168 -10.65 20.94 17.55
CA ASN A 168 -10.36 22.15 16.78
C ASN A 168 -8.89 22.17 16.27
N GLU A 169 -8.38 21.01 15.90
CA GLU A 169 -7.03 20.82 15.37
C GLU A 169 -7.10 20.62 13.86
N ARG A 170 -6.19 21.28 13.14
CA ARG A 170 -6.08 21.12 11.68
C ARG A 170 -5.49 19.75 11.38
N SER A 171 -6.22 18.96 10.59
CA SER A 171 -5.69 17.71 10.03
C SER A 171 -6.29 17.44 8.66
N VAL A 172 -5.48 17.00 7.70
CA VAL A 172 -5.93 16.74 6.32
C VAL A 172 -5.50 15.36 5.84
N VAL A 173 -6.39 14.67 5.13
CA VAL A 173 -6.14 13.36 4.53
C VAL A 173 -6.25 13.47 3.02
N TYR A 174 -5.18 13.06 2.33
CA TYR A 174 -5.08 13.02 0.88
C TYR A 174 -5.02 11.56 0.44
N ILE A 175 -5.90 11.16 -0.47
CA ILE A 175 -6.00 9.79 -0.96
C ILE A 175 -5.95 9.82 -2.48
N ILE A 176 -4.87 9.29 -3.04
CA ILE A 176 -4.75 9.06 -4.48
C ILE A 176 -5.11 7.59 -4.74
N ILE A 177 -6.05 7.37 -5.66
CA ILE A 177 -6.55 6.04 -6.03
C ILE A 177 -6.70 5.92 -7.54
N TYR A 178 -6.61 4.69 -8.05
CA TYR A 178 -6.92 4.43 -9.44
C TYR A 178 -8.44 4.46 -9.67
N MET A 179 -8.91 5.18 -10.69
CA MET A 179 -10.36 5.38 -10.94
C MET A 179 -11.05 4.16 -11.57
N TRP A 180 -10.33 3.10 -11.94
CA TRP A 180 -10.92 1.92 -12.58
C TRP A 180 -10.25 0.63 -12.09
N PRO A 181 -10.95 -0.48 -11.89
CA PRO A 181 -10.27 -1.74 -11.63
C PRO A 181 -9.53 -2.20 -12.90
N GLU A 182 -8.35 -2.81 -12.71
CA GLU A 182 -7.55 -3.36 -13.80
C GLU A 182 -8.34 -4.40 -14.62
N GLY A 183 -8.19 -4.36 -15.94
CA GLY A 183 -8.78 -5.34 -16.85
C GLY A 183 -8.82 -4.85 -18.30
N LYS A 184 -8.06 -5.50 -19.18
CA LYS A 184 -8.17 -5.28 -20.63
C LYS A 184 -9.54 -5.79 -21.11
N PRO A 185 -10.27 -5.07 -21.98
CA PRO A 185 -11.31 -5.69 -22.78
C PRO A 185 -10.61 -6.66 -23.75
N TYR A 186 -10.44 -7.92 -23.34
CA TYR A 186 -9.86 -8.94 -24.22
C TYR A 186 -10.89 -9.27 -25.31
N TYR A 187 -10.52 -9.11 -26.58
CA TYR A 187 -11.33 -9.51 -27.74
C TYR A 187 -10.76 -10.78 -28.39
N PRO A 188 -11.06 -11.99 -27.91
CA PRO A 188 -10.84 -13.20 -28.69
C PRO A 188 -12.08 -13.49 -29.55
N HIS A 189 -11.86 -13.97 -30.76
CA HIS A 189 -12.79 -14.07 -31.90
C HIS A 189 -14.02 -15.01 -31.76
N THR A 190 -14.65 -15.17 -30.59
CA THR A 190 -15.88 -15.95 -30.44
C THR A 190 -16.98 -15.19 -29.70
N LYS A 191 -18.03 -14.79 -30.44
CA LYS A 191 -19.19 -13.99 -29.99
C LYS A 191 -19.85 -14.47 -28.68
N LYS A 192 -19.75 -15.76 -28.33
CA LYS A 192 -20.34 -16.35 -27.11
C LYS A 192 -19.54 -16.06 -25.84
N TYR A 193 -18.21 -15.96 -25.92
CA TYR A 193 -17.34 -15.63 -24.78
C TYR A 193 -17.25 -14.12 -24.52
N ILE A 194 -17.39 -13.30 -25.58
CA ILE A 194 -17.38 -11.83 -25.51
C ILE A 194 -18.49 -11.30 -24.59
N LYS A 195 -19.73 -11.83 -24.70
CA LYS A 195 -20.85 -11.37 -23.87
C LYS A 195 -20.60 -11.66 -22.38
N CYS A 196 -20.10 -12.85 -22.05
CA CYS A 196 -19.80 -13.21 -20.66
C CYS A 196 -18.63 -12.41 -20.08
N VAL A 197 -17.53 -12.22 -20.83
CA VAL A 197 -16.37 -11.44 -20.36
C VAL A 197 -16.71 -9.96 -20.23
N ILE A 198 -17.44 -9.36 -21.19
CA ILE A 198 -17.87 -7.96 -21.10
C ILE A 198 -18.85 -7.76 -19.95
N ILE A 199 -19.85 -8.62 -19.77
CA ILE A 199 -20.79 -8.54 -18.64
C ILE A 199 -20.03 -8.70 -17.32
N ASN A 200 -19.07 -9.62 -17.22
CA ASN A 200 -18.26 -9.80 -16.02
C ASN A 200 -17.38 -8.57 -15.74
N LEU A 201 -16.73 -7.98 -16.75
CA LEU A 201 -15.92 -6.77 -16.60
C LEU A 201 -16.78 -5.56 -16.22
N LEU A 202 -17.95 -5.39 -16.84
CA LEU A 202 -18.91 -4.33 -16.49
C LEU A 202 -19.42 -4.52 -15.06
N ASN A 203 -19.76 -5.75 -14.67
CA ASN A 203 -20.19 -6.08 -13.31
C ASN A 203 -19.07 -5.81 -12.29
N ILE A 204 -17.84 -6.20 -12.56
CA ILE A 204 -16.68 -5.94 -11.69
C ILE A 204 -16.44 -4.42 -11.58
N LYS A 205 -16.49 -3.69 -12.70
CA LYS A 205 -16.38 -2.22 -12.71
C LYS A 205 -17.51 -1.56 -11.92
N HIS A 206 -18.74 -2.01 -12.08
CA HIS A 206 -19.90 -1.50 -11.35
C HIS A 206 -19.84 -1.80 -9.86
N VAL A 207 -19.52 -3.03 -9.47
CA VAL A 207 -19.38 -3.42 -8.07
C VAL A 207 -18.23 -2.65 -7.41
N TRP A 208 -17.08 -2.54 -8.07
CA TRP A 208 -15.94 -1.77 -7.57
C TRP A 208 -16.31 -0.30 -7.38
N ARG A 209 -16.89 0.33 -8.42
CA ARG A 209 -17.29 1.74 -8.36
C ARG A 209 -18.33 1.96 -7.27
N THR A 210 -19.29 1.05 -7.13
CA THR A 210 -20.33 1.13 -6.10
C THR A 210 -19.72 1.03 -4.70
N ASN A 211 -18.84 0.06 -4.45
CA ASN A 211 -18.20 -0.11 -3.16
C ASN A 211 -17.27 1.06 -2.80
N LEU A 212 -16.55 1.61 -3.78
CA LEU A 212 -15.75 2.83 -3.61
C LEU A 212 -16.63 4.04 -3.29
N CYS A 213 -17.68 4.28 -4.08
CA CYS A 213 -18.63 5.37 -3.83
C CYS A 213 -19.28 5.25 -2.45
N GLN A 214 -19.70 4.05 -2.03
CA GLN A 214 -20.25 3.81 -0.69
C GLN A 214 -19.22 4.06 0.41
N THR A 215 -17.95 3.69 0.18
CA THR A 215 -16.86 3.96 1.13
C THR A 215 -16.64 5.46 1.28
N MET A 216 -16.53 6.20 0.17
CA MET A 216 -16.38 7.66 0.17
C MET A 216 -17.58 8.35 0.82
N GLN A 217 -18.81 7.95 0.45
CA GLN A 217 -20.05 8.48 0.99
C GLN A 217 -20.13 8.27 2.50
N MET A 218 -19.77 7.10 3.01
CA MET A 218 -19.69 6.83 4.45
C MET A 218 -18.73 7.81 5.14
N MET A 219 -17.50 7.97 4.61
CA MET A 219 -16.50 8.85 5.22
C MET A 219 -16.96 10.32 5.21
N TYR A 220 -17.44 10.81 4.06
CA TYR A 220 -17.95 12.18 3.95
C TYR A 220 -19.17 12.43 4.82
N ASN A 221 -20.10 11.48 4.95
CA ASN A 221 -21.26 11.62 5.82
C ASN A 221 -20.86 11.74 7.30
N ILE A 222 -19.90 10.92 7.75
CA ILE A 222 -19.38 10.97 9.13
C ILE A 222 -18.76 12.34 9.42
N ILE A 223 -17.93 12.85 8.49
CA ILE A 223 -17.26 14.15 8.63
C ILE A 223 -18.28 15.30 8.58
N ALA A 224 -19.19 15.28 7.61
CA ALA A 224 -20.20 16.32 7.44
C ALA A 224 -21.14 16.41 8.65
N HIS A 225 -21.53 15.27 9.22
CA HIS A 225 -22.31 15.24 10.46
C HIS A 225 -21.55 15.88 11.62
N GLN A 226 -20.26 15.60 11.76
CA GLN A 226 -19.44 16.21 12.80
C GLN A 226 -19.28 17.73 12.60
N LEU A 227 -19.05 18.20 11.38
CA LEU A 227 -18.96 19.64 11.09
C LEU A 227 -20.24 20.38 11.47
N LYS A 228 -21.41 19.78 11.20
CA LYS A 228 -22.71 20.30 11.62
C LYS A 228 -22.87 20.33 13.14
N SER A 229 -22.40 19.29 13.85
CA SER A 229 -22.56 19.21 15.31
C SER A 229 -21.72 20.22 16.07
N VAL A 230 -20.54 20.60 15.56
CA VAL A 230 -19.69 21.66 16.14
C VAL A 230 -20.06 23.07 15.65
N ASN A 231 -21.06 23.18 14.76
CA ASN A 231 -21.54 24.46 14.20
C ASN A 231 -20.43 25.30 13.54
N LEU A 232 -19.46 24.64 12.88
CA LEU A 232 -18.41 25.32 12.12
C LEU A 232 -19.01 25.92 10.84
N LYS A 233 -19.20 27.24 10.84
CA LYS A 233 -19.67 27.98 9.66
C LYS A 233 -18.59 27.94 8.56
N ASN A 234 -19.01 27.71 7.32
CA ASN A 234 -18.16 27.68 6.13
C ASN A 234 -17.11 26.54 6.05
N ALA A 235 -17.21 25.52 6.90
CA ALA A 235 -16.34 24.34 6.79
C ALA A 235 -16.95 23.29 5.84
N HIS A 236 -16.15 22.75 4.94
CA HIS A 236 -16.55 21.69 4.01
C HIS A 236 -15.80 20.39 4.33
N PRO A 237 -16.41 19.20 4.15
CA PRO A 237 -15.70 17.93 4.36
C PRO A 237 -14.39 17.78 3.55
N THR A 238 -14.30 18.43 2.38
CA THR A 238 -13.07 18.44 1.56
C THR A 238 -11.94 19.27 2.15
N ASP A 239 -12.19 20.10 3.17
CA ASP A 239 -11.12 20.76 3.91
C ASP A 239 -10.28 19.74 4.71
N TYR A 240 -10.83 18.53 4.93
CA TYR A 240 -10.25 17.48 5.76
C TYR A 240 -9.97 16.18 5.00
N LEU A 241 -10.74 15.85 3.96
CA LEU A 241 -10.62 14.60 3.21
C LEU A 241 -10.70 14.85 1.70
N ASN A 242 -9.65 14.48 0.98
CA ASN A 242 -9.56 14.70 -0.46
C ASN A 242 -9.20 13.40 -1.19
N PHE A 243 -9.90 13.14 -2.30
CA PHE A 243 -9.63 12.02 -3.20
C PHE A 243 -9.18 12.52 -4.57
N TYR A 244 -8.14 11.91 -5.11
CA TYR A 244 -7.58 12.22 -6.43
C TYR A 244 -7.32 10.95 -7.23
N CYS A 245 -7.16 11.13 -8.53
CA CYS A 245 -6.60 10.12 -9.44
C CYS A 245 -5.56 10.78 -10.32
N LEU A 246 -4.65 9.98 -10.87
CA LEU A 246 -3.59 10.46 -11.75
C LEU A 246 -4.01 10.24 -13.20
N ASP A 247 -3.80 11.26 -14.02
CA ASP A 247 -4.06 11.24 -15.46
C ASP A 247 -2.94 12.01 -16.17
N ASN A 248 -2.59 11.58 -17.37
CA ASN A 248 -1.62 12.27 -18.21
C ASN A 248 -2.27 12.72 -19.52
N ARG A 249 -1.93 13.91 -19.99
CA ARG A 249 -2.41 14.44 -21.26
C ARG A 249 -1.22 14.80 -22.12
N GLU A 250 -1.10 14.13 -23.26
CA GLU A 250 -0.04 14.38 -24.22
C GLU A 250 -0.64 15.10 -25.45
N GLU A 251 0.04 16.14 -25.91
CA GLU A 251 -0.31 16.82 -27.15
C GLU A 251 0.18 15.97 -28.33
N SER A 252 -0.72 15.67 -29.26
CA SER A 252 -0.38 15.00 -30.50
C SER A 252 0.29 16.01 -31.45
N HIS A 253 1.51 15.72 -31.90
CA HIS A 253 2.22 16.55 -32.89
C HIS A 253 1.67 16.42 -34.33
N LYS A 254 0.68 15.57 -34.59
CA LYS A 254 0.22 15.26 -35.97
C LYS A 254 -1.28 15.37 -36.23
N GLU A 255 -2.13 15.50 -35.21
CA GLU A 255 -3.59 15.68 -35.33
C GLU A 255 -4.14 16.51 -34.15
N GLU A 256 -5.17 17.32 -34.37
CA GLU A 256 -5.91 18.14 -33.38
C GLU A 256 -6.68 17.33 -32.32
N SER A 257 -6.28 16.10 -32.02
CA SER A 257 -6.86 15.30 -30.95
C SER A 257 -5.86 15.14 -29.80
N SER A 258 -6.18 15.71 -28.63
CA SER A 258 -5.41 15.44 -27.42
C SER A 258 -5.75 14.05 -26.90
N SER A 259 -4.76 13.20 -26.68
CA SER A 259 -4.94 11.90 -26.03
C SER A 259 -4.73 12.02 -24.52
N THR A 260 -5.78 11.73 -23.76
CA THR A 260 -5.71 11.63 -22.30
C THR A 260 -5.58 10.16 -21.89
N ILE A 261 -4.60 9.84 -21.05
CA ILE A 261 -4.21 8.49 -20.69
C ILE A 261 -4.14 8.38 -19.17
N LEU A 262 -5.08 7.61 -18.62
CA LEU A 262 -5.10 7.32 -17.20
C LEU A 262 -3.82 6.61 -16.77
N LEU A 263 -3.16 7.19 -15.77
CA LEU A 263 -1.99 6.60 -15.13
C LEU A 263 -2.42 5.42 -14.28
N TYR A 264 -1.87 4.24 -14.55
CA TYR A 264 -2.13 3.05 -13.75
C TYR A 264 -1.43 3.20 -12.40
N MET A 265 -2.21 3.46 -11.36
CA MET A 265 -1.68 3.43 -10.00
C MET A 265 -1.66 2.00 -9.48
N HIS A 266 -0.46 1.49 -9.25
CA HIS A 266 -0.18 0.23 -8.57
C HIS A 266 0.42 0.44 -7.18
N SER A 267 0.70 1.68 -6.75
CA SER A 267 1.20 1.98 -5.40
C SER A 267 0.36 1.33 -4.28
N LYS A 268 1.02 0.94 -3.19
CA LYS A 268 0.40 0.65 -1.89
C LYS A 268 1.23 1.26 -0.76
N GLY A 269 1.00 2.53 -0.50
CA GLY A 269 1.74 3.30 0.49
C GLY A 269 0.84 4.24 1.32
N MET A 270 1.31 4.56 2.52
CA MET A 270 0.75 5.60 3.37
C MET A 270 1.89 6.33 4.09
N LYS A 271 1.86 7.65 4.05
CA LYS A 271 2.77 8.54 4.76
C LYS A 271 1.99 9.32 5.81
N VAL A 272 2.54 9.41 7.01
CA VAL A 272 1.92 10.06 8.16
C VAL A 272 2.88 11.11 8.71
N ASP A 273 2.44 12.37 8.70
CA ASP A 273 3.11 13.52 9.30
C ASP A 273 4.56 13.77 8.86
N ASP A 274 4.99 13.28 7.68
CA ASP A 274 6.40 13.27 7.26
C ASP A 274 7.36 12.47 8.19
N GLU A 275 6.85 11.72 9.16
CA GLU A 275 7.67 10.99 10.15
C GLU A 275 7.66 9.48 9.94
N TYR A 276 6.55 8.96 9.43
CA TYR A 276 6.32 7.53 9.32
C TYR A 276 5.76 7.16 7.96
N VAL A 277 6.28 6.08 7.39
CA VAL A 277 5.83 5.54 6.11
C VAL A 277 5.50 4.06 6.26
N ILE A 278 4.38 3.65 5.68
CA ILE A 278 3.99 2.26 5.46
C ILE A 278 3.98 2.02 3.95
N MET A 279 4.65 0.98 3.47
CA MET A 279 4.59 0.60 2.05
C MET A 279 4.81 -0.89 1.82
N GLY A 280 4.24 -1.44 0.75
CA GLY A 280 4.43 -2.83 0.38
C GLY A 280 3.43 -3.32 -0.66
N SER A 281 2.91 -4.52 -0.47
CA SER A 281 2.03 -5.19 -1.45
C SER A 281 0.54 -5.12 -1.12
N ALA A 282 0.17 -4.63 0.08
CA ALA A 282 -1.19 -4.72 0.61
C ALA A 282 -2.11 -3.60 0.12
N ASN A 283 -3.14 -3.97 -0.63
CA ASN A 283 -4.20 -3.06 -1.04
C ASN A 283 -5.11 -2.68 0.13
N ILE A 284 -5.72 -1.49 0.14
CA ILE A 284 -6.74 -1.14 1.15
C ILE A 284 -8.08 -1.75 0.73
N ASN A 285 -8.17 -3.08 0.86
CA ASN A 285 -9.37 -3.87 0.57
C ASN A 285 -9.47 -5.08 1.51
N LYS A 286 -10.61 -5.80 1.46
CA LYS A 286 -10.79 -7.02 2.27
C LYS A 286 -9.70 -8.06 2.00
N GLN A 287 -9.28 -8.22 0.75
CA GLN A 287 -8.42 -9.31 0.35
C GLN A 287 -7.02 -9.23 0.96
N SER A 288 -6.46 -8.01 1.06
CA SER A 288 -5.14 -7.79 1.66
C SER A 288 -5.18 -7.56 3.17
N MET A 289 -6.32 -7.11 3.71
CA MET A 289 -6.47 -6.82 5.14
C MET A 289 -7.03 -8.02 5.93
N ALA A 290 -7.72 -8.94 5.26
CA ALA A 290 -8.21 -10.17 5.86
C ALA A 290 -7.14 -11.26 5.71
N SER A 291 -6.54 -11.64 6.84
CA SER A 291 -5.45 -12.61 6.97
C SER A 291 -5.76 -14.06 6.58
N TYR A 292 -6.77 -14.30 5.75
CA TYR A 292 -7.13 -15.65 5.28
C TYR A 292 -7.34 -15.72 3.77
N ARG A 293 -6.93 -14.67 3.03
CA ARG A 293 -7.08 -14.63 1.57
C ARG A 293 -5.72 -14.53 0.89
N ASP A 294 -5.16 -13.32 0.85
CA ASP A 294 -3.87 -13.10 0.21
C ASP A 294 -2.75 -13.02 1.25
N THR A 295 -1.63 -13.66 0.92
CA THR A 295 -0.35 -13.41 1.59
C THR A 295 0.19 -12.06 1.13
N LYS A 296 0.39 -11.14 2.06
CA LYS A 296 0.94 -9.80 1.81
C LYS A 296 2.06 -9.48 2.78
N ILE A 297 2.98 -8.64 2.34
CA ILE A 297 4.08 -8.09 3.13
C ILE A 297 4.16 -6.58 2.96
N VAL A 298 4.43 -5.89 4.06
CA VAL A 298 4.51 -4.44 4.17
C VAL A 298 5.60 -4.09 5.17
N MET A 299 6.36 -3.04 4.89
CA MET A 299 7.24 -2.42 5.87
C MET A 299 6.60 -1.16 6.45
N GLY A 300 6.83 -0.90 7.73
CA GLY A 300 6.64 0.41 8.33
C GLY A 300 7.98 0.93 8.82
N ALA A 301 8.28 2.20 8.55
CA ALA A 301 9.57 2.79 8.88
C ALA A 301 9.43 4.24 9.38
N CYS A 302 10.32 4.62 10.29
CA CYS A 302 10.56 6.01 10.68
C CYS A 302 12.05 6.27 10.89
N LEU A 303 12.40 7.55 10.83
CA LEU A 303 13.70 8.07 11.25
C LEU A 303 13.56 8.61 12.69
N PRO A 304 14.10 7.93 13.73
CA PRO A 304 13.88 8.31 15.13
C PRO A 304 14.40 9.70 15.50
N HIS A 305 15.36 10.23 14.73
CA HIS A 305 15.95 11.54 14.94
C HIS A 305 15.21 12.67 14.21
N TYR A 306 14.33 12.32 13.26
CA TYR A 306 13.59 13.26 12.41
C TYR A 306 12.10 13.23 12.74
N THR A 307 11.77 13.41 14.03
CA THR A 307 10.40 13.60 14.50
C THR A 307 10.14 15.06 14.88
N TRP A 308 8.92 15.55 14.74
CA TRP A 308 8.41 16.84 15.20
C TRP A 308 8.77 17.11 16.66
N THR A 309 8.62 16.10 17.51
CA THR A 309 8.94 16.20 18.95
C THR A 309 10.41 16.56 19.19
N LYS A 310 11.32 16.09 18.33
CA LYS A 310 12.76 16.36 18.44
C LYS A 310 13.21 17.56 17.63
N THR A 311 12.62 17.80 16.47
CA THR A 311 13.08 18.85 15.54
C THR A 311 12.62 20.25 15.94
N LYS A 312 11.62 20.41 16.82
CA LYS A 312 11.04 21.70 17.27
C LYS A 312 10.66 22.66 16.13
N LYS A 313 10.65 22.19 14.89
CA LYS A 313 10.30 22.99 13.71
C LYS A 313 8.80 22.88 13.54
N THR A 314 8.10 24.00 13.54
CA THR A 314 6.82 24.11 12.84
C THR A 314 7.14 24.33 11.35
N PRO A 315 6.69 23.46 10.42
CA PRO A 315 6.75 23.76 9.01
C PRO A 315 5.49 24.48 8.56
N ILE A 316 5.75 25.27 7.53
CA ILE A 316 4.90 26.01 6.59
C ILE A 316 3.47 25.47 6.47
#